data_AF-A0A3M1BG95-F1
#
_entry.id   AF-A0A3M1BG95-F1
#
_cell.length_a   1.000
_cell.length_b   1.000
_cell.length_c   1.000
_cell.angle_alpha   90.00
_cell.angle_beta   90.00
_cell.angle_gamma   90.00
#
_symmetry.space_group_name_H-M   'P 1'
#
loop_
_entity.id
_entity.type
_entity.pdbx_description
1 polymer ?
#
loop_
_entity_poly.entity_id
_entity_poly.type
_entity_poly.pdbx_seq_one_letter_code
_entity_poly.pdbx_strand_id
1 'polypeptide(L)'
;MQRRWLMLSIISLGLGGFLALVAAVARTPAVYKLVPPGYFYHSIIGHVDLAIVGFFLTFSLLLWQITFREELKLPFYLSLGGVFLIAFVSLLGIGRGVSNNYLPTIDHPLFWLGAFIFFAGFWLGAFILTGKAESGVFSENPREHLASVSVLLSVLMFFAFVTSIPKSGSREELYLFYERLYWAPGHVHQFINGVMFLYAWYYLFEIRGVKLQLGRLKYLSFLFLSFCFMYVFIPVIFGDPVSESARRLTDLGYAVGLGLPIFFHIFFLLKNFRAGRDLYSTAFVISLTLYLLGVFIAYAGVLPSLVYYFIEPSAGYMGMKSSLSIPAHY
;
A
#
# COMPACT_ATOMS: atom_id res chain seq x y z
N MET A 1 21.93 -6.99 9.32
CA MET A 1 20.45 -7.17 9.35
C MET A 1 19.77 -7.36 7.98
N GLN A 2 20.35 -6.94 6.85
CA GLN A 2 19.69 -6.98 5.53
C GLN A 2 19.14 -8.36 5.13
N ARG A 3 19.92 -9.44 5.31
CA ARG A 3 19.43 -10.81 5.03
C ARG A 3 18.20 -11.18 5.85
N ARG A 4 18.13 -10.75 7.12
CA ARG A 4 16.97 -11.04 8.00
C ARG A 4 15.73 -10.30 7.54
N TRP A 5 15.86 -9.03 7.16
CA TRP A 5 14.77 -8.27 6.56
C TRP A 5 14.26 -8.91 5.28
N LEU A 6 15.17 -9.30 4.37
CA LEU A 6 14.79 -9.99 3.14
C LEU A 6 14.03 -11.29 3.43
N MET A 7 14.52 -12.09 4.38
CA MET A 7 13.83 -13.32 4.80
C MET A 7 12.44 -13.04 5.38
N LEU A 8 12.29 -12.02 6.23
CA LEU A 8 10.98 -11.64 6.78
C LEU A 8 10.01 -11.23 5.67
N SER A 9 10.46 -10.42 4.71
CA SER A 9 9.64 -10.03 3.56
C SER A 9 9.22 -11.24 2.72
N ILE A 10 10.15 -12.15 2.41
CA ILE A 10 9.85 -13.38 1.65
C ILE A 10 8.88 -14.28 2.42
N ILE A 11 9.06 -14.43 3.73
CA ILE A 11 8.16 -15.23 4.58
C ILE A 11 6.76 -14.61 4.59
N SER A 12 6.65 -13.30 4.77
CA SER A 12 5.36 -12.58 4.72
C SER A 12 4.66 -12.78 3.37
N LEU A 13 5.40 -12.63 2.26
CA LEU A 13 4.89 -12.87 0.91
C LEU A 13 4.44 -14.32 0.71
N GLY A 14 5.24 -15.29 1.17
CA GLY A 14 4.93 -16.72 1.05
C GLY A 14 3.69 -17.12 1.84
N LEU A 15 3.55 -16.64 3.08
CA LEU A 15 2.37 -16.86 3.92
C LEU A 15 1.13 -16.22 3.30
N GLY A 16 1.24 -14.98 2.82
CA GLY A 16 0.13 -14.32 2.14
C GLY A 16 -0.26 -15.05 0.85
N GLY A 17 0.71 -15.53 0.06
CA GLY A 17 0.45 -16.33 -1.15
C GLY A 17 -0.24 -17.66 -0.84
N PHE A 18 0.17 -18.33 0.24
CA PHE A 18 -0.51 -19.53 0.73
C PHE A 18 -1.98 -19.24 1.11
N LEU A 19 -2.24 -18.17 1.85
CA LEU A 19 -3.61 -17.78 2.21
C LEU A 19 -4.46 -17.41 0.99
N ALA A 20 -3.88 -16.79 -0.06
CA ALA A 20 -4.58 -16.58 -1.33
C ALA A 20 -4.99 -17.91 -1.99
N LEU A 21 -4.11 -18.91 -1.97
CA LEU A 21 -4.45 -20.25 -2.47
C LEU A 21 -5.62 -20.85 -1.69
N VAL A 22 -5.60 -20.74 -0.35
CA VAL A 22 -6.72 -21.21 0.49
C VAL A 22 -8.01 -20.45 0.17
N ALA A 23 -7.95 -19.13 0.01
CA ALA A 23 -9.11 -18.32 -0.38
C ALA A 23 -9.67 -18.73 -1.75
N ALA A 24 -8.80 -19.05 -2.72
CA ALA A 24 -9.21 -19.55 -4.03
C ALA A 24 -9.88 -20.93 -3.92
N VAL A 25 -9.32 -21.87 -3.15
CA VAL A 25 -9.93 -23.19 -2.90
C VAL A 25 -11.31 -23.02 -2.26
N ALA A 26 -11.46 -22.12 -1.28
CA ALA A 26 -12.72 -21.84 -0.60
C ALA A 26 -13.82 -21.29 -1.54
N ARG A 27 -13.46 -20.81 -2.73
CA ARG A 27 -14.39 -20.31 -3.76
C ARG A 27 -14.48 -21.20 -5.00
N THR A 28 -13.73 -22.29 -5.06
CA THR A 28 -13.68 -23.16 -6.25
C THR A 28 -14.74 -24.26 -6.14
N PRO A 29 -15.64 -24.40 -7.14
CA PRO A 29 -16.58 -25.52 -7.20
C PRO A 29 -15.87 -26.88 -7.05
N ALA A 30 -16.56 -27.87 -6.51
CA ALA A 30 -16.05 -29.21 -6.16
C ALA A 30 -15.07 -29.29 -4.97
N VAL A 31 -14.21 -28.30 -4.73
CA VAL A 31 -13.17 -28.37 -3.67
C VAL A 31 -13.40 -27.45 -2.47
N TYR A 32 -14.36 -26.52 -2.52
CA TYR A 32 -14.65 -25.59 -1.43
C TYR A 32 -14.91 -26.26 -0.07
N LYS A 33 -15.44 -27.49 -0.08
CA LYS A 33 -15.74 -28.29 1.14
C LYS A 33 -14.49 -28.69 1.93
N LEU A 34 -13.30 -28.57 1.34
CA LEU A 34 -12.02 -28.80 2.01
C LEU A 34 -11.68 -27.69 3.01
N VAL A 35 -12.32 -26.53 2.89
CA VAL A 35 -12.06 -25.34 3.71
C VAL A 35 -13.23 -25.15 4.69
N PRO A 36 -12.97 -24.88 5.98
CA PRO A 36 -14.04 -24.61 6.94
C PRO A 36 -14.92 -23.43 6.51
N PRO A 37 -16.24 -23.47 6.76
CA PRO A 37 -17.14 -22.36 6.47
C PRO A 37 -16.65 -21.04 7.09
N GLY A 38 -16.69 -19.95 6.33
CA GLY A 38 -16.24 -18.63 6.80
C GLY A 38 -14.71 -18.42 6.84
N TYR A 39 -13.90 -19.47 6.69
CA TYR A 39 -12.43 -19.34 6.65
C TYR A 39 -11.92 -18.58 5.41
N PHE A 40 -12.75 -18.45 4.37
CA PHE A 40 -12.50 -17.56 3.24
C PHE A 40 -12.13 -16.14 3.68
N TYR A 41 -12.87 -15.56 4.64
CA TYR A 41 -12.62 -14.18 5.09
C TYR A 41 -11.29 -14.08 5.83
N HIS A 42 -10.97 -15.01 6.72
CA HIS A 42 -9.67 -15.04 7.41
C HIS A 42 -8.50 -15.19 6.42
N SER A 43 -8.69 -16.04 5.40
CA SER A 43 -7.69 -16.27 4.36
C SER A 43 -7.46 -15.04 3.48
N ILE A 44 -8.53 -14.39 2.99
CA ILE A 44 -8.37 -13.23 2.12
C ILE A 44 -7.84 -12.01 2.88
N ILE A 45 -8.26 -11.82 4.14
CA ILE A 45 -7.75 -10.74 5.00
C ILE A 45 -6.26 -10.96 5.28
N GLY A 46 -5.88 -12.16 5.75
CA GLY A 46 -4.48 -12.48 6.01
C GLY A 46 -3.62 -12.48 4.74
N HIS A 47 -4.17 -12.84 3.58
CA HIS A 47 -3.49 -12.68 2.30
C HIS A 47 -3.11 -11.22 2.04
N VAL A 48 -4.09 -10.32 2.13
CA VAL A 48 -3.86 -8.89 1.88
C VAL A 48 -2.87 -8.33 2.90
N ASP A 49 -3.08 -8.60 4.19
CA ASP A 49 -2.23 -8.07 5.25
C ASP A 49 -0.79 -8.60 5.21
N LEU A 50 -0.57 -9.84 4.78
CA LEU A 50 0.79 -10.39 4.70
C LEU A 50 1.48 -10.13 3.35
N ALA A 51 0.77 -10.27 2.22
CA ALA A 51 1.35 -10.13 0.89
C ALA A 51 1.38 -8.68 0.39
N ILE A 52 0.42 -7.85 0.80
CA ILE A 52 0.33 -6.45 0.34
C ILE A 52 0.87 -5.50 1.39
N VAL A 53 0.55 -5.68 2.67
CA VAL A 53 1.00 -4.76 3.73
C VAL A 53 2.34 -5.22 4.31
N GLY A 54 2.39 -6.43 4.86
CA GLY A 54 3.57 -7.01 5.51
C GLY A 54 4.79 -7.07 4.59
N PHE A 55 4.63 -7.69 3.41
CA PHE A 55 5.71 -7.81 2.43
C PHE A 55 6.22 -6.44 1.97
N PHE A 56 5.35 -5.56 1.45
CA PHE A 56 5.79 -4.28 0.89
C PHE A 56 6.44 -3.38 1.94
N LEU A 57 5.89 -3.27 3.14
CA LEU A 57 6.43 -2.39 4.18
C LEU A 57 7.72 -2.93 4.80
N THR A 58 7.85 -4.25 5.00
CA THR A 58 9.12 -4.84 5.44
C THR A 58 10.21 -4.75 4.37
N PHE A 59 9.83 -4.89 3.09
CA PHE A 59 10.75 -4.71 1.98
C PHE A 59 11.17 -3.25 1.82
N SER A 60 10.26 -2.30 2.11
CA SER A 60 10.60 -0.87 2.21
C SER A 60 11.67 -0.61 3.27
N LEU A 61 11.51 -1.16 4.48
CA LEU A 61 12.52 -1.05 5.55
C LEU A 61 13.88 -1.65 5.15
N LEU A 62 13.89 -2.77 4.40
CA LEU A 62 15.11 -3.33 3.82
C LEU A 62 15.79 -2.32 2.88
N LEU A 63 15.04 -1.76 1.94
CA LEU A 63 15.56 -0.84 0.93
C LEU A 63 16.03 0.48 1.56
N TRP A 64 15.34 0.98 2.58
CA TRP A 64 15.79 2.14 3.35
C TRP A 64 17.10 1.87 4.08
N GLN A 65 17.22 0.72 4.78
CA GLN A 65 18.46 0.33 5.44
C GLN A 65 19.63 0.20 4.45
N ILE A 66 19.39 -0.31 3.24
CA ILE A 66 20.42 -0.38 2.19
C ILE A 66 20.82 1.02 1.72
N THR A 67 19.84 1.88 1.49
CA THR A 67 20.05 3.23 0.94
C THR A 67 20.76 4.14 1.94
N PHE A 68 20.27 4.21 3.17
CA PHE A 68 20.78 5.11 4.22
C PHE A 68 21.88 4.50 5.08
N ARG A 69 22.25 3.24 4.81
CA ARG A 69 23.29 2.48 5.53
C ARG A 69 23.09 2.50 7.04
N GLU A 70 21.84 2.34 7.48
CA GLU A 70 21.43 2.48 8.88
C GLU A 70 20.74 1.21 9.37
N GLU A 71 21.17 0.66 10.50
CA GLU A 71 20.70 -0.64 10.96
C GLU A 71 19.40 -0.54 11.78
N LEU A 72 18.32 -1.12 11.26
CA LEU A 72 16.99 -1.06 11.89
C LEU A 72 16.70 -2.29 12.76
N LYS A 73 17.46 -2.49 13.85
CA LYS A 73 17.34 -3.69 14.72
C LYS A 73 16.02 -3.80 15.47
N LEU A 74 15.65 -2.77 16.24
CA LEU A 74 14.40 -2.79 17.01
C LEU A 74 13.16 -2.80 16.10
N PRO A 75 13.08 -1.96 15.04
CA PRO A 75 12.04 -2.08 14.02
C PRO A 75 11.88 -3.50 13.48
N PHE A 76 12.98 -4.23 13.24
CA PHE A 76 12.94 -5.61 12.75
C PHE A 76 12.20 -6.56 13.70
N TYR A 77 12.56 -6.56 14.99
CA TYR A 77 11.94 -7.50 15.93
C TYR A 77 10.46 -7.18 16.19
N LEU A 78 10.10 -5.90 16.16
CA LEU A 78 8.70 -5.49 16.18
C LEU A 78 7.96 -5.99 14.93
N SER A 79 8.45 -5.69 13.72
CA SER A 79 7.82 -6.16 12.49
C SER A 79 7.72 -7.69 12.42
N LEU A 80 8.73 -8.42 12.91
CA LEU A 80 8.71 -9.88 13.01
C LEU A 80 7.57 -10.39 13.92
N GLY A 81 7.46 -9.84 15.13
CA GLY A 81 6.40 -10.21 16.07
C GLY A 81 5.01 -9.88 15.54
N GLY A 82 4.87 -8.73 14.87
CA GLY A 82 3.62 -8.32 14.25
C GLY A 82 3.18 -9.22 13.10
N VAL A 83 4.08 -9.52 12.15
CA VAL A 83 3.84 -10.48 11.05
C VAL A 83 3.46 -11.85 11.60
N PHE A 84 4.16 -12.32 12.63
CA PHE A 84 3.86 -13.61 13.27
C PHE A 84 2.43 -13.65 13.83
N LEU A 85 2.01 -12.63 14.59
CA LEU A 85 0.68 -12.59 15.20
C LEU A 85 -0.44 -12.46 14.15
N ILE A 86 -0.24 -11.63 13.12
CA ILE A 86 -1.19 -11.49 12.01
C ILE A 86 -1.36 -12.83 11.29
N ALA A 87 -0.25 -13.49 10.95
CA ALA A 87 -0.27 -14.81 10.33
C ALA A 87 -0.93 -15.85 11.22
N PHE A 88 -0.59 -15.86 12.51
CA PHE A 88 -1.13 -16.82 13.48
C PHE A 88 -2.66 -16.71 13.60
N VAL A 89 -3.20 -15.49 13.76
CA VAL A 89 -4.65 -15.30 13.85
C VAL A 89 -5.35 -15.64 12.54
N SER A 90 -4.77 -15.25 11.40
CA SER A 90 -5.32 -15.57 10.08
C SER A 90 -5.37 -17.08 9.84
N LEU A 91 -4.32 -17.81 10.23
CA LEU A 91 -4.23 -19.26 10.09
C LEU A 91 -5.17 -20.00 11.04
N LEU A 92 -5.35 -19.52 12.26
CA LEU A 92 -6.31 -20.10 13.21
C LEU A 92 -7.77 -19.89 12.80
N GLY A 93 -8.06 -18.86 11.99
CA GLY A 93 -9.43 -18.57 11.56
C GLY A 93 -10.33 -18.10 12.70
N ILE A 94 -9.75 -17.38 13.68
CA ILE A 94 -10.46 -16.87 14.86
C ILE A 94 -10.77 -15.38 14.72
N GLY A 95 -11.85 -14.94 15.36
CA GLY A 95 -12.31 -13.55 15.30
C GLY A 95 -13.33 -13.32 14.18
N ARG A 96 -13.72 -12.06 13.99
CA ARG A 96 -14.66 -11.68 12.93
C ARG A 96 -13.90 -10.94 11.82
N GLY A 97 -13.85 -11.53 10.64
CA GLY A 97 -13.28 -10.87 9.47
C GLY A 97 -14.11 -9.67 9.01
N VAL A 98 -13.44 -8.54 8.74
CA VAL A 98 -14.02 -7.31 8.20
C VAL A 98 -13.24 -6.89 6.96
N SER A 99 -13.91 -6.88 5.81
CA SER A 99 -13.30 -6.59 4.50
C SER A 99 -13.50 -5.13 4.07
N ASN A 100 -12.88 -4.19 4.78
CA ASN A 100 -12.83 -2.76 4.41
C ASN A 100 -11.80 -2.48 3.30
N ASN A 101 -11.86 -1.29 2.68
CA ASN A 101 -11.21 -1.02 1.38
C ASN A 101 -9.68 -0.81 1.40
N TYR A 102 -8.99 -0.90 2.55
CA TYR A 102 -7.54 -0.63 2.64
C TYR A 102 -6.78 -1.65 3.47
N LEU A 103 -7.09 -1.70 4.77
CA LEU A 103 -6.48 -2.63 5.70
C LEU A 103 -7.58 -3.54 6.24
N PRO A 104 -7.93 -4.61 5.49
CA PRO A 104 -8.91 -5.58 5.95
C PRO A 104 -8.48 -6.11 7.32
N THR A 105 -9.42 -6.28 8.23
CA THR A 105 -9.08 -6.53 9.64
C THR A 105 -9.85 -7.71 10.19
N ILE A 106 -9.16 -8.58 10.91
CA ILE A 106 -9.81 -9.56 11.77
C ILE A 106 -10.05 -8.89 13.13
N ASP A 107 -11.32 -8.70 13.49
CA ASP A 107 -11.74 -8.15 14.77
C ASP A 107 -11.44 -9.16 15.89
N HIS A 108 -10.21 -9.13 16.39
CA HIS A 108 -9.71 -10.00 17.44
C HIS A 108 -8.52 -9.34 18.17
N PRO A 109 -8.43 -9.40 19.51
CA PRO A 109 -7.37 -8.73 20.27
C PRO A 109 -5.94 -9.08 19.84
N LEU A 110 -5.67 -10.36 19.55
CA LEU A 110 -4.34 -10.79 19.07
C LEU A 110 -4.00 -10.23 17.68
N PHE A 111 -5.00 -10.01 16.84
CA PHE A 111 -4.78 -9.42 15.53
C PHE A 111 -4.43 -7.94 15.68
N TRP A 112 -5.16 -7.20 16.51
CA TRP A 112 -4.84 -5.79 16.80
C TRP A 112 -3.47 -5.63 17.44
N LEU A 113 -3.10 -6.54 18.35
CA LEU A 113 -1.77 -6.55 18.93
C LEU A 113 -0.70 -6.78 17.85
N GLY A 114 -0.93 -7.74 16.95
CA GLY A 114 -0.05 -7.98 15.81
C GLY A 114 0.10 -6.76 14.90
N ALA A 115 -1.02 -6.16 14.49
CA ALA A 115 -1.04 -4.95 13.69
C ALA A 115 -0.34 -3.78 14.39
N PHE A 116 -0.63 -3.55 15.67
CA PHE A 116 0.00 -2.50 16.48
C PHE A 116 1.51 -2.68 16.55
N ILE A 117 1.99 -3.88 16.92
CA ILE A 117 3.42 -4.18 17.01
C ILE A 117 4.09 -4.02 15.63
N PHE A 118 3.45 -4.51 14.56
CA PHE A 118 3.96 -4.38 13.20
C PHE A 118 4.15 -2.93 12.78
N PHE A 119 3.09 -2.12 12.90
CA PHE A 119 3.12 -0.71 12.50
C PHE A 119 3.98 0.14 13.42
N ALA A 120 4.04 -0.16 14.73
CA ALA A 120 4.99 0.48 15.63
C ALA A 120 6.44 0.24 15.17
N GLY A 121 6.78 -0.98 14.75
CA GLY A 121 8.08 -1.30 14.17
C GLY A 121 8.35 -0.50 12.88
N PHE A 122 7.38 -0.48 11.97
CA PHE A 122 7.50 0.24 10.70
C PHE A 122 7.68 1.75 10.90
N TRP A 123 6.83 2.39 11.69
CA TRP A 123 6.91 3.82 11.96
C TRP A 123 8.15 4.19 12.76
N LEU A 124 8.57 3.37 13.73
CA LEU A 124 9.85 3.57 14.42
C LEU A 124 11.01 3.58 13.41
N GLY A 125 11.01 2.66 12.44
CA GLY A 125 12.00 2.64 11.37
C GLY A 125 11.98 3.92 10.52
N ALA A 126 10.78 4.41 10.18
CA ALA A 126 10.63 5.68 9.45
C ALA A 126 11.16 6.87 10.27
N PHE A 127 10.77 6.99 11.55
CA PHE A 127 11.19 8.07 12.44
C PHE A 127 12.71 8.09 12.68
N ILE A 128 13.35 6.93 12.83
CA ILE A 128 14.82 6.83 12.93
C ILE A 128 15.50 7.42 11.70
N LEU A 129 14.88 7.30 10.52
CA LEU A 129 15.46 7.70 9.25
C LEU A 129 15.06 9.11 8.79
N THR A 130 14.13 9.79 9.47
CA THR A 130 13.58 11.08 9.04
C THR A 130 14.67 12.12 8.78
N GLY A 131 15.67 12.26 9.67
CA GLY A 131 16.74 13.25 9.47
C GLY A 131 17.60 13.00 8.23
N LYS A 132 17.83 11.73 7.87
CA LYS A 132 18.51 11.37 6.62
C LYS A 132 17.57 11.62 5.42
N ALA A 133 16.29 11.27 5.58
CA ALA A 133 15.28 11.44 4.55
C ALA A 133 15.11 12.90 4.13
N GLU A 134 15.08 13.84 5.08
CA GLU A 134 14.98 15.28 4.83
C GLU A 134 16.08 15.80 3.90
N SER A 135 17.32 15.34 4.08
CA SER A 135 18.42 15.73 3.18
C SER A 135 18.31 15.06 1.80
N GLY A 136 17.91 13.79 1.75
CA GLY A 136 17.85 13.03 0.51
C GLY A 136 16.67 13.38 -0.41
N VAL A 137 15.64 14.09 0.08
CA VAL A 137 14.47 14.51 -0.74
C VAL A 137 14.82 15.48 -1.88
N PHE A 138 16.04 16.04 -1.87
CA PHE A 138 16.55 16.88 -2.95
C PHE A 138 17.66 16.19 -3.76
N SER A 139 17.98 14.93 -3.44
CA SER A 139 19.04 14.18 -4.10
C SER A 139 18.76 14.00 -5.60
N GLU A 140 19.83 14.11 -6.39
CA GLU A 140 19.78 13.77 -7.81
C GLU A 140 19.78 12.26 -8.04
N ASN A 141 20.23 11.48 -7.05
CA ASN A 141 20.21 10.03 -7.10
C ASN A 141 18.78 9.52 -6.91
N PRO A 142 18.19 8.80 -7.89
CA PRO A 142 16.81 8.35 -7.78
C PRO A 142 16.52 7.47 -6.57
N ARG A 143 17.45 6.61 -6.15
CA ARG A 143 17.23 5.71 -5.02
C ARG A 143 17.18 6.46 -3.70
N GLU A 144 18.16 7.34 -3.48
CA GLU A 144 18.20 8.17 -2.26
C GLU A 144 16.96 9.06 -2.19
N HIS A 145 16.62 9.73 -3.30
CA HIS A 145 15.43 10.58 -3.39
C HIS A 145 14.13 9.83 -3.09
N LEU A 146 13.89 8.69 -3.75
CA LEU A 146 12.65 7.94 -3.59
C LEU A 146 12.57 7.24 -2.22
N ALA A 147 13.69 6.76 -1.68
CA ALA A 147 13.73 6.26 -0.30
C ALA A 147 13.37 7.38 0.69
N SER A 148 13.94 8.57 0.53
CA SER A 148 13.63 9.74 1.35
C SER A 148 12.15 10.10 1.30
N VAL A 149 11.59 10.22 0.09
CA VAL A 149 10.16 10.50 -0.10
C VAL A 149 9.31 9.43 0.59
N SER A 150 9.62 8.14 0.43
CA SER A 150 8.85 7.07 1.06
C SER A 150 8.94 7.05 2.60
N VAL A 151 10.07 7.44 3.19
CA VAL A 151 10.21 7.62 4.64
C VAL A 151 9.29 8.76 5.12
N LEU A 152 9.32 9.91 4.45
CA LEU A 152 8.47 11.05 4.79
C LEU A 152 6.97 10.72 4.64
N LEU A 153 6.59 10.01 3.57
CA LEU A 153 5.23 9.49 3.40
C LEU A 153 4.83 8.55 4.54
N SER A 154 5.76 7.73 5.05
CA SER A 154 5.50 6.82 6.17
C SER A 154 5.29 7.56 7.49
N VAL A 155 5.95 8.70 7.68
CA VAL A 155 5.68 9.61 8.79
C VAL A 155 4.29 10.26 8.63
N LEU A 156 3.91 10.69 7.42
CA LEU A 156 2.56 11.20 7.15
C LEU A 156 1.49 10.12 7.35
N MET A 157 1.77 8.87 7.02
CA MET A 157 0.88 7.73 7.29
C MET A 157 0.62 7.56 8.79
N PHE A 158 1.64 7.72 9.64
CA PHE A 158 1.46 7.71 11.10
C PHE A 158 0.51 8.82 11.54
N PHE A 159 0.74 10.05 11.08
CA PHE A 159 -0.14 11.17 11.46
C PHE A 159 -1.57 11.01 10.93
N ALA A 160 -1.74 10.50 9.70
CA ALA A 160 -3.05 10.18 9.15
C ALA A 160 -3.79 9.10 9.96
N PHE A 161 -3.07 8.10 10.48
CA PHE A 161 -3.65 7.13 11.39
C PHE A 161 -4.07 7.79 12.72
N VAL A 162 -3.19 8.58 13.33
CA VAL A 162 -3.48 9.27 14.60
C VAL A 162 -4.70 10.18 14.48
N THR A 163 -4.81 10.96 13.40
CA THR A 163 -5.97 11.85 13.20
C THR A 163 -7.25 11.08 12.87
N SER A 164 -7.15 9.87 12.32
CA SER A 164 -8.30 8.98 12.08
C SER A 164 -8.90 8.36 13.36
N ILE A 165 -8.12 8.17 14.44
CA ILE A 165 -8.59 7.49 15.67
C ILE A 165 -9.87 8.12 16.24
N PRO A 166 -9.94 9.44 16.50
CA PRO A 166 -11.12 10.07 17.11
C PRO A 166 -12.35 10.07 16.19
N LYS A 167 -12.17 9.79 14.90
CA LYS A 167 -13.20 9.84 13.85
C LYS A 167 -13.64 8.47 13.37
N SER A 168 -13.09 7.40 13.95
CA SER A 168 -13.46 6.01 13.64
C SER A 168 -14.93 5.71 13.99
N GLY A 169 -15.47 6.31 15.06
CA GLY A 169 -16.88 6.17 15.44
C GLY A 169 -17.17 4.92 16.28
N SER A 170 -18.42 4.44 16.23
CA SER A 170 -18.88 3.29 17.02
C SER A 170 -18.36 1.97 16.45
N ARG A 171 -18.01 1.04 17.34
CA ARG A 171 -17.64 -0.34 16.98
C ARG A 171 -18.84 -1.26 16.72
N GLU A 172 -20.07 -0.79 16.91
CA GLU A 172 -21.27 -1.54 16.52
C GLU A 172 -21.33 -1.73 14.99
N GLU A 173 -20.84 -0.75 14.24
CA GLU A 173 -20.72 -0.78 12.78
C GLU A 173 -19.27 -1.07 12.37
N LEU A 174 -18.76 -2.28 12.67
CA LEU A 174 -17.35 -2.64 12.49
C LEU A 174 -16.77 -2.30 11.10
N TYR A 175 -17.53 -2.52 10.02
CA TYR A 175 -17.08 -2.16 8.68
C TYR A 175 -16.77 -0.67 8.58
N LEU A 176 -17.70 0.17 9.02
CA LEU A 176 -17.55 1.62 8.93
C LEU A 176 -16.50 2.15 9.91
N PHE A 177 -16.39 1.53 11.08
CA PHE A 177 -15.32 1.80 12.05
C PHE A 177 -13.93 1.65 11.42
N TYR A 178 -13.65 0.47 10.82
CA TYR A 178 -12.37 0.20 10.20
C TYR A 178 -12.16 0.96 8.89
N GLU A 179 -13.23 1.20 8.12
CA GLU A 179 -13.17 2.04 6.94
C GLU A 179 -12.71 3.45 7.32
N ARG A 180 -13.33 4.11 8.30
CA ARG A 180 -12.94 5.46 8.75
C ARG A 180 -11.55 5.50 9.38
N LEU A 181 -11.20 4.48 10.17
CA LEU A 181 -9.90 4.38 10.82
C LEU A 181 -8.75 4.26 9.80
N TYR A 182 -8.96 3.48 8.73
CA TYR A 182 -7.90 3.14 7.79
C TYR A 182 -7.98 3.86 6.44
N TRP A 183 -9.02 4.65 6.16
CA TRP A 183 -9.17 5.38 4.90
C TRP A 183 -7.93 6.24 4.60
N ALA A 184 -7.65 7.25 5.41
CA ALA A 184 -6.54 8.17 5.19
C ALA A 184 -5.14 7.49 5.20
N PRO A 185 -4.74 6.72 6.24
CA PRO A 185 -3.44 6.07 6.25
C PRO A 185 -3.31 4.99 5.16
N GLY A 186 -4.41 4.32 4.80
CA GLY A 186 -4.47 3.35 3.70
C GLY A 186 -4.17 3.98 2.34
N HIS A 187 -4.67 5.20 2.09
CA HIS A 187 -4.30 5.96 0.91
C HIS A 187 -2.82 6.34 0.89
N VAL A 188 -2.28 6.82 2.02
CA VAL A 188 -0.85 7.13 2.11
C VAL A 188 0.00 5.88 1.85
N HIS A 189 -0.43 4.71 2.34
CA HIS A 189 0.24 3.44 2.06
C HIS A 189 0.31 3.11 0.55
N GLN A 190 -0.74 3.38 -0.23
CA GLN A 190 -0.69 3.19 -1.68
C GLN A 190 0.34 4.11 -2.37
N PHE A 191 0.54 5.33 -1.85
CA PHE A 191 1.59 6.22 -2.35
C PHE A 191 2.99 5.70 -2.01
N ILE A 192 3.18 5.16 -0.80
CA ILE A 192 4.44 4.50 -0.42
C ILE A 192 4.74 3.36 -1.39
N ASN A 193 3.75 2.51 -1.70
CA ASN A 193 3.91 1.41 -2.65
C ASN A 193 4.30 1.91 -4.05
N GLY A 194 3.64 2.96 -4.56
CA GLY A 194 3.99 3.57 -5.85
C GLY A 194 5.41 4.13 -5.90
N VAL A 195 5.84 4.85 -4.86
CA VAL A 195 7.20 5.41 -4.75
C VAL A 195 8.25 4.30 -4.67
N MET A 196 7.99 3.24 -3.90
CA MET A 196 8.93 2.12 -3.79
C MET A 196 8.98 1.25 -5.05
N PHE A 197 7.92 1.24 -5.84
CA PHE A 197 7.93 0.62 -7.16
C PHE A 197 8.79 1.41 -8.15
N LEU A 198 8.71 2.75 -8.13
CA LEU A 198 9.66 3.60 -8.86
C LEU A 198 11.11 3.33 -8.40
N TYR A 199 11.35 3.24 -7.09
CA TYR A 199 12.67 2.91 -6.54
C TYR A 199 13.20 1.61 -7.17
N ALA A 200 12.38 0.56 -7.21
CA ALA A 200 12.75 -0.73 -7.77
C ALA A 200 13.10 -0.63 -9.26
N TRP A 201 12.33 0.11 -10.05
CA TRP A 201 12.64 0.33 -11.47
C TRP A 201 13.95 1.08 -11.69
N TYR A 202 14.20 2.16 -10.95
CA TYR A 202 15.49 2.85 -11.02
C TYR A 202 16.65 1.94 -10.59
N TYR A 203 16.43 1.09 -9.59
CA TYR A 203 17.44 0.14 -9.14
C TYR A 203 17.77 -0.91 -10.23
N LEU A 204 16.79 -1.39 -11.00
CA LEU A 204 17.05 -2.28 -12.15
C LEU A 204 17.96 -1.63 -13.19
N PHE A 205 17.81 -0.33 -13.45
CA PHE A 205 18.69 0.41 -14.37
C PHE A 205 20.11 0.53 -13.81
N GLU A 206 20.25 0.83 -12.52
CA GLU A 206 21.54 0.96 -11.87
C GLU A 206 22.33 -0.36 -11.88
N ILE A 207 21.67 -1.50 -11.63
CA ILE A 207 22.31 -2.83 -11.69
C ILE A 207 22.82 -3.14 -13.10
N ARG A 208 22.14 -2.62 -14.14
CA ARG A 208 22.60 -2.70 -15.53
C ARG A 208 23.70 -1.69 -15.88
N GLY A 209 24.19 -0.93 -14.91
CA GLY A 209 25.22 0.10 -15.09
C GLY A 209 24.69 1.41 -15.67
N VAL A 210 23.37 1.57 -15.81
CA VAL A 210 22.76 2.81 -16.31
C VAL A 210 22.54 3.76 -15.13
N LYS A 211 23.42 4.76 -15.00
CA LYS A 211 23.32 5.79 -13.96
C LYS A 211 22.40 6.90 -14.43
N LEU A 212 21.21 6.98 -13.84
CA LEU A 212 20.24 8.04 -14.08
C LEU A 212 20.32 9.10 -12.97
N GLN A 213 20.08 10.35 -13.34
CA GLN A 213 19.89 11.47 -12.42
C GLN A 213 18.51 12.07 -12.67
N LEU A 214 17.81 12.48 -11.60
CA LEU A 214 16.43 12.96 -11.71
C LEU A 214 16.32 14.37 -12.31
N GLY A 215 17.32 15.24 -12.10
CA GLY A 215 17.23 16.65 -12.45
C GLY A 215 15.96 17.28 -11.89
N ARG A 216 15.17 17.92 -12.76
CA ARG A 216 13.89 18.54 -12.39
C ARG A 216 12.78 17.53 -12.09
N LEU A 217 12.92 16.27 -12.48
CA LEU A 217 11.89 15.24 -12.27
C LEU A 217 11.60 15.01 -10.78
N LYS A 218 12.60 15.20 -9.93
CA LYS A 218 12.48 15.06 -8.46
C LYS A 218 11.41 15.97 -7.85
N TYR A 219 11.15 17.13 -8.47
CA TYR A 219 10.13 18.06 -7.98
C TYR A 219 8.71 17.51 -8.14
N LEU A 220 8.47 16.54 -9.03
CA LEU A 220 7.16 15.88 -9.09
C LEU A 220 6.85 15.09 -7.82
N SER A 221 7.86 14.67 -7.06
CA SER A 221 7.63 13.99 -5.79
C SER A 221 6.99 14.87 -4.72
N PHE A 222 7.00 16.20 -4.88
CA PHE A 222 6.23 17.09 -4.01
C PHE A 222 4.72 16.85 -4.15
N LEU A 223 4.23 16.38 -5.31
CA LEU A 223 2.82 15.99 -5.44
C LEU A 223 2.47 14.79 -4.53
N PHE A 224 3.35 13.80 -4.40
CA PHE A 224 3.13 12.70 -3.45
C PHE A 224 2.98 13.23 -2.02
N LEU A 225 3.91 14.09 -1.61
CA LEU A 225 3.98 14.65 -0.26
C LEU A 225 2.80 15.59 0.02
N SER A 226 2.44 16.48 -0.91
CA SER A 226 1.36 17.44 -0.73
C SER A 226 0.00 16.77 -0.59
N PHE A 227 -0.31 15.75 -1.41
CA PHE A 227 -1.57 15.02 -1.27
C PHE A 227 -1.61 14.19 0.01
N CYS A 228 -0.52 13.50 0.36
CA CYS A 228 -0.47 12.74 1.61
C CYS A 228 -0.52 13.64 2.85
N PHE A 229 0.03 14.86 2.77
CA PHE A 229 -0.13 15.87 3.80
C PHE A 229 -1.60 16.28 3.93
N MET A 230 -2.33 16.51 2.83
CA MET A 230 -3.78 16.74 2.87
C MET A 230 -4.55 15.56 3.49
N TYR A 231 -4.12 14.32 3.25
CA TYR A 231 -4.77 13.14 3.82
C TYR A 231 -4.68 13.07 5.35
N VAL A 232 -3.61 13.61 5.95
CA VAL A 232 -3.53 13.76 7.42
C VAL A 232 -4.71 14.58 7.97
N PHE A 233 -5.20 15.55 7.20
CA PHE A 233 -6.29 16.43 7.61
C PHE A 233 -7.68 15.96 7.17
N ILE A 234 -7.81 14.89 6.38
CA ILE A 234 -9.12 14.37 5.97
C ILE A 234 -10.02 14.09 7.20
N PRO A 235 -9.57 13.35 8.23
CA PRO A 235 -10.40 13.10 9.41
C PRO A 235 -10.71 14.37 10.21
N VAL A 236 -9.85 15.39 10.12
CA VAL A 236 -9.99 16.62 10.89
C VAL A 236 -11.01 17.57 10.25
N ILE A 237 -10.95 17.71 8.92
CA ILE A 237 -11.73 18.69 8.17
C ILE A 237 -13.12 18.17 7.82
N PHE A 238 -13.23 16.89 7.45
CA PHE A 238 -14.50 16.30 7.02
C PHE A 238 -15.27 15.76 8.23
N GLY A 239 -16.59 15.99 8.23
CA GLY A 239 -17.48 15.44 9.26
C GLY A 239 -17.41 13.91 9.31
N ASP A 240 -17.38 13.28 8.13
CA ASP A 240 -17.11 11.86 7.92
C ASP A 240 -15.92 11.71 6.94
N PRO A 241 -14.79 11.07 7.34
CA PRO A 241 -13.61 10.90 6.49
C PRO A 241 -13.86 10.00 5.28
N VAL A 242 -15.00 9.29 5.24
CA VAL A 242 -15.39 8.45 4.10
C VAL A 242 -16.59 9.01 3.33
N SER A 243 -16.96 10.27 3.59
CA SER A 243 -17.97 11.00 2.83
C SER A 243 -17.59 11.13 1.35
N GLU A 244 -18.58 11.40 0.49
CA GLU A 244 -18.35 11.56 -0.94
C GLU A 244 -17.32 12.68 -1.25
N SER A 245 -17.38 13.79 -0.54
CA SER A 245 -16.44 14.90 -0.73
C SER A 245 -15.01 14.53 -0.32
N ALA A 246 -14.84 13.78 0.78
CA ALA A 246 -13.55 13.23 1.18
C ALA A 246 -13.02 12.22 0.14
N ARG A 247 -13.90 11.35 -0.40
CA ARG A 247 -13.56 10.38 -1.45
C ARG A 247 -13.10 11.04 -2.74
N ARG A 248 -13.73 12.14 -3.15
CA ARG A 248 -13.29 12.93 -4.32
C ARG A 248 -11.87 13.49 -4.15
N LEU A 249 -11.51 13.93 -2.93
CA LEU A 249 -10.14 14.39 -2.64
C LEU A 249 -9.12 13.24 -2.77
N THR A 250 -9.47 12.04 -2.29
CA THR A 250 -8.60 10.87 -2.44
C THR A 250 -8.49 10.40 -3.90
N ASP A 251 -9.59 10.42 -4.67
CA ASP A 251 -9.60 10.11 -6.10
C ASP A 251 -8.71 11.08 -6.89
N LEU A 252 -8.82 12.38 -6.61
CA LEU A 252 -7.96 13.40 -7.20
C LEU A 252 -6.49 13.14 -6.85
N GLY A 253 -6.20 12.74 -5.62
CA GLY A 253 -4.83 12.40 -5.24
C GLY A 253 -4.30 11.16 -5.94
N TYR A 254 -5.10 10.15 -6.26
CA TYR A 254 -4.64 9.06 -7.12
C TYR A 254 -4.34 9.54 -8.54
N ALA A 255 -5.21 10.35 -9.14
CA ALA A 255 -5.00 10.82 -10.51
C ALA A 255 -3.81 11.81 -10.63
N VAL A 256 -3.77 12.81 -9.75
CA VAL A 256 -2.80 13.92 -9.80
C VAL A 256 -1.61 13.65 -8.89
N GLY A 257 -1.87 13.34 -7.62
CA GLY A 257 -0.83 13.15 -6.61
C GLY A 257 0.07 11.95 -6.88
N LEU A 258 -0.51 10.81 -7.28
CA LEU A 258 0.20 9.57 -7.57
C LEU A 258 0.45 9.38 -9.07
N GLY A 259 -0.61 9.50 -9.87
CA GLY A 259 -0.62 9.15 -11.28
C GLY A 259 0.32 9.99 -12.14
N LEU A 260 0.25 11.32 -12.04
CA LEU A 260 1.10 12.21 -12.84
C LEU A 260 2.60 12.00 -12.55
N PRO A 261 3.09 12.01 -11.30
CA PRO A 261 4.49 11.71 -11.04
C PRO A 261 4.93 10.36 -11.61
N ILE A 262 4.17 9.28 -11.37
CA ILE A 262 4.53 7.95 -11.89
C ILE A 262 4.59 7.96 -13.41
N PHE A 263 3.63 8.59 -14.09
CA PHE A 263 3.62 8.72 -15.55
C PHE A 263 4.91 9.36 -16.09
N PHE A 264 5.34 10.49 -15.52
CA PHE A 264 6.56 11.17 -15.95
C PHE A 264 7.83 10.37 -15.63
N HIS A 265 7.86 9.65 -14.50
CA HIS A 265 8.95 8.73 -14.20
C HIS A 265 9.00 7.55 -15.18
N ILE A 266 7.85 6.95 -15.54
CA ILE A 266 7.76 5.90 -16.57
C ILE A 266 8.27 6.43 -17.91
N PHE A 267 7.81 7.62 -18.33
CA PHE A 267 8.28 8.24 -19.57
C PHE A 267 9.80 8.45 -19.57
N PHE A 268 10.34 8.94 -18.46
CA PHE A 268 11.78 9.12 -18.30
C PHE A 268 12.55 7.80 -18.36
N LEU A 269 12.06 6.75 -17.69
CA LEU A 269 12.68 5.42 -17.71
C LEU A 269 12.63 4.82 -19.12
N LEU A 270 11.49 4.89 -19.81
CA LEU A 270 11.33 4.40 -21.18
C LEU A 270 12.25 5.12 -22.17
N LYS A 271 12.40 6.45 -22.05
CA LYS A 271 13.32 7.23 -22.89
C LYS A 271 14.77 6.76 -22.74
N ASN A 272 15.15 6.30 -21.56
CA ASN A 272 16.49 5.81 -21.25
C ASN A 272 16.62 4.28 -21.34
N PHE A 273 15.53 3.57 -21.65
CA PHE A 273 15.51 2.12 -21.67
C PHE A 273 16.15 1.60 -22.95
N ARG A 274 17.08 0.66 -22.80
CA ARG A 274 17.61 -0.14 -23.91
C ARG A 274 17.25 -1.60 -23.65
N ALA A 275 16.49 -2.18 -24.58
CA ALA A 275 16.09 -3.58 -24.50
C ALA A 275 17.32 -4.49 -24.46
N GLY A 276 17.32 -5.44 -23.53
CA GLY A 276 18.33 -6.49 -23.40
C GLY A 276 17.67 -7.84 -23.18
N ARG A 277 18.43 -8.92 -23.38
CA ARG A 277 18.01 -10.30 -23.07
C ARG A 277 18.37 -10.72 -21.64
N ASP A 278 18.59 -9.75 -20.76
CA ASP A 278 18.95 -9.96 -19.36
C ASP A 278 17.72 -9.96 -18.45
N LEU A 279 17.84 -10.61 -17.29
CA LEU A 279 16.77 -10.74 -16.29
C LEU A 279 16.19 -9.38 -15.87
N TYR A 280 17.02 -8.34 -15.75
CA TYR A 280 16.60 -7.02 -15.26
C TYR A 280 15.76 -6.28 -16.30
N SER A 281 16.12 -6.38 -17.58
CA SER A 281 15.30 -5.90 -18.69
C SER A 281 13.93 -6.57 -18.73
N THR A 282 13.90 -7.90 -18.61
CA THR A 282 12.65 -8.68 -18.57
C THR A 282 11.81 -8.30 -17.36
N ALA A 283 12.41 -8.19 -16.16
CA ALA A 283 11.73 -7.79 -14.95
C ALA A 283 11.12 -6.38 -15.06
N PHE A 284 11.86 -5.42 -15.64
CA PHE A 284 11.34 -4.07 -15.88
C PHE A 284 10.14 -4.09 -16.82
N VAL A 285 10.24 -4.76 -17.97
CA VAL A 285 9.16 -4.80 -18.96
C VAL A 285 7.92 -5.49 -18.39
N ILE A 286 8.06 -6.68 -17.79
CA ILE A 286 6.92 -7.41 -17.23
C ILE A 286 6.24 -6.60 -16.12
N SER A 287 7.03 -6.05 -15.18
CA SER A 287 6.47 -5.27 -14.07
C SER A 287 5.80 -3.97 -14.56
N LEU A 288 6.35 -3.30 -15.57
CA LEU A 288 5.73 -2.14 -16.20
C LEU A 288 4.43 -2.50 -16.91
N THR A 289 4.40 -3.59 -17.68
CA THR A 289 3.18 -4.05 -18.35
C THR A 289 2.09 -4.41 -17.35
N LEU A 290 2.43 -5.13 -16.28
CA LEU A 290 1.46 -5.48 -15.22
C LEU A 290 0.93 -4.24 -14.50
N TYR A 291 1.79 -3.25 -14.24
CA TYR A 291 1.37 -1.98 -13.67
C TYR A 291 0.41 -1.23 -14.58
N LEU A 292 0.74 -1.09 -15.87
CA LEU A 292 -0.11 -0.42 -16.84
C LEU A 292 -1.45 -1.16 -17.06
N LEU A 293 -1.44 -2.49 -16.99
CA LEU A 293 -2.67 -3.30 -16.99
C LEU A 293 -3.53 -3.00 -15.75
N GLY A 294 -2.92 -2.90 -14.56
CA GLY A 294 -3.62 -2.52 -13.34
C GLY A 294 -4.23 -1.12 -13.43
N VAL A 295 -3.48 -0.15 -13.94
CA VAL A 295 -3.97 1.22 -14.22
C VAL A 295 -5.14 1.18 -15.21
N PHE A 296 -5.01 0.43 -16.31
CA PHE A 296 -6.08 0.28 -17.29
C PHE A 296 -7.35 -0.31 -16.67
N ILE A 297 -7.24 -1.38 -15.87
CA ILE A 297 -8.38 -1.99 -15.18
C ILE A 297 -9.04 -0.99 -14.22
N ALA A 298 -8.25 -0.24 -13.45
CA ALA A 298 -8.76 0.77 -12.52
C ALA A 298 -9.58 1.85 -13.26
N TYR A 299 -9.05 2.42 -14.35
CA TYR A 299 -9.76 3.45 -15.13
C TYR A 299 -10.93 2.89 -15.96
N ALA A 300 -10.81 1.66 -16.49
CA ALA A 300 -11.90 0.98 -17.19
C ALA A 300 -13.08 0.70 -16.25
N GLY A 301 -12.80 0.36 -14.98
CA GLY A 301 -13.82 0.22 -13.94
C GLY A 301 -14.53 1.54 -13.58
N VAL A 302 -13.89 2.69 -13.79
CA VAL A 302 -14.45 4.03 -13.56
C VAL A 302 -15.25 4.55 -14.76
N LEU A 303 -14.99 4.03 -15.96
CA LEU A 303 -15.59 4.51 -17.21
C LEU A 303 -17.13 4.53 -17.20
N PRO A 304 -17.84 3.51 -16.67
CA PRO A 304 -19.31 3.55 -16.58
C PRO A 304 -19.82 4.70 -15.71
N SER A 305 -19.14 4.97 -14.58
CA SER A 305 -19.49 6.07 -13.66
C SER A 305 -19.27 7.44 -14.27
N LEU A 306 -18.19 7.62 -15.05
CA LEU A 306 -17.91 8.88 -15.76
C LEU A 306 -18.93 9.12 -16.88
N VAL A 307 -19.19 8.10 -17.71
CA VAL A 307 -20.19 8.19 -18.78
C VAL A 307 -21.57 8.53 -18.21
N TYR A 308 -21.97 7.89 -17.10
CA TYR A 308 -23.23 8.18 -16.44
C TYR A 308 -23.30 9.63 -15.92
N TYR A 309 -22.23 10.13 -15.30
CA TYR A 309 -22.17 11.52 -14.83
C TYR A 309 -22.27 12.54 -15.98
N PHE A 310 -21.69 12.26 -17.15
CA PHE A 310 -21.83 13.12 -18.32
C PHE A 310 -23.24 13.10 -18.93
N ILE A 311 -23.95 11.98 -18.81
CA ILE A 311 -25.34 11.84 -19.29
C ILE A 311 -26.32 12.49 -18.30
N GLU A 312 -26.10 12.35 -17.00
CA GLU A 312 -27.01 12.82 -15.95
C GLU A 312 -26.25 13.48 -14.79
N PRO A 313 -25.80 14.75 -14.95
CA PRO A 313 -24.97 15.43 -13.95
C PRO A 313 -25.65 15.61 -12.58
N SER A 314 -26.99 15.64 -12.55
CA SER A 314 -27.81 15.74 -11.34
C SER A 314 -27.77 14.48 -10.47
N ALA A 315 -27.39 13.32 -11.03
CA ALA A 315 -27.31 12.06 -10.28
C ALA A 315 -26.03 11.93 -9.42
N GLY A 316 -25.11 12.89 -9.53
CA GLY A 316 -23.85 12.91 -8.79
C GLY A 316 -22.79 11.97 -9.37
N TYR A 317 -21.52 12.22 -9.04
CA TYR A 317 -20.42 11.37 -9.47
C TYR A 317 -20.44 10.07 -8.68
N MET A 318 -20.67 8.94 -9.37
CA MET A 318 -20.75 7.64 -8.72
C MET A 318 -19.39 7.11 -8.25
N GLY A 319 -18.26 7.70 -8.65
CA GLY A 319 -16.92 7.23 -8.26
C GLY A 319 -16.60 5.81 -8.71
N MET A 320 -15.56 5.23 -8.12
CA MET A 320 -15.39 3.77 -8.09
C MET A 320 -16.44 3.17 -7.15
N LYS A 321 -17.74 3.29 -7.46
CA LYS A 321 -18.77 2.46 -6.83
C LYS A 321 -18.56 1.04 -7.31
N SER A 322 -17.72 0.32 -6.60
CA SER A 322 -17.75 -1.12 -6.57
C SER A 322 -19.12 -1.51 -5.99
N SER A 323 -20.05 -1.91 -6.85
CA SER A 323 -21.15 -2.81 -6.47
C SER A 323 -20.64 -4.19 -6.05
N LEU A 324 -19.31 -4.42 -6.11
CA LEU A 324 -18.58 -5.54 -5.55
C LEU A 324 -18.29 -5.38 -4.05
N SER A 325 -19.15 -4.68 -3.29
CA SER A 325 -19.28 -5.06 -1.88
C SER A 325 -19.81 -6.49 -1.88
N ILE A 326 -18.90 -7.46 -1.80
CA ILE A 326 -19.27 -8.87 -1.63
C ILE A 326 -20.22 -8.87 -0.43
N PRO A 327 -21.51 -9.20 -0.62
CA PRO A 327 -22.45 -9.18 0.47
C PRO A 327 -21.88 -10.06 1.57
N ALA A 328 -21.81 -9.56 2.80
CA ALA A 328 -21.39 -10.32 3.98
C ALA A 328 -22.39 -11.43 4.36
N HIS A 329 -23.29 -11.78 3.44
CA HIS A 329 -24.39 -12.71 3.59
C HIS A 329 -24.33 -13.75 2.48
N TYR A 330 -23.34 -14.65 2.55
CA TYR A 330 -23.46 -16.03 2.07
C TYR A 330 -22.63 -16.95 2.96
#